data_AF-A0A9D2EB76-F1
#
_entry.id   AF-A0A9D2EB76-F1
#
_cell.length_a   1.000
_cell.length_b   1.000
_cell.length_c   1.000
_cell.angle_alpha   90.00
_cell.angle_beta   90.00
_cell.angle_gamma   90.00
#
_symmetry.space_group_name_H-M   'P 1'
#
loop_
_entity.id
_entity.type
_entity.pdbx_description
1 polymer ?
#
loop_
_entity_poly.entity_id
_entity_poly.type
_entity_poly.pdbx_seq_one_letter_code
_entity_poly.pdbx_strand_id
1 'polypeptide(L)'
;MADDSSTFPVVMRGYDRAQVDQRIHSLERQLAEARTQVEALDASSMQISGELADAQAQLKEAEKPSYAGLGARIEQLLRSAEEQSADVLTQANHQAKDITARARAAAEELTSQAENEAAELLANARRDSESTTQRATSQAEGTLLAAQRKAEELVASSEREAARISSVAQTEHSEKHASLERELGTARAEAEKEIAERKVDSERTARELKSASEAEAEEVRSRAKAEAQAAREEAQREASSTIAQAEDEAAEVLRQANADAEEIRQSVAQMREDAELEIAGRRAASEESDAALHAQAKADTDEMIASAQAHAQEAEARVAEALAKAEELRSSAETQAEQILADARTSADRVTREAREAADRQRADTAAETDRDRRTAQRQVDELDRQRESITGYLDELRALLGAGQVDEAADLTVPETPPAVSDSDDAGPEADTDETEAQADTTAEDETSSSEDTAVLEAVGEAGPDADEPGAEAAADATGGEEPDTPVEPAEEPRSGDGDTEVMDAVVDNEHAVSKQD
;
A
#
# COMPACT_ATOMS: atom_id res chain seq x y z
N MET A 1 -158.40 -97.13 101.28
CA MET A 1 -159.47 -96.14 101.52
C MET A 1 -159.55 -95.88 103.01
N ALA A 2 -160.20 -94.80 103.44
CA ALA A 2 -160.68 -94.70 104.82
C ALA A 2 -162.04 -95.40 104.90
N ASP A 3 -162.34 -96.04 106.05
CA ASP A 3 -163.70 -96.39 106.45
C ASP A 3 -163.81 -96.18 107.97
N ASP A 4 -164.54 -95.14 108.37
CA ASP A 4 -164.70 -94.71 109.77
C ASP A 4 -165.79 -95.55 110.46
N SER A 5 -165.42 -96.76 110.89
CA SER A 5 -166.30 -97.71 111.57
C SER A 5 -166.38 -97.47 113.10
N SER A 6 -166.52 -96.20 113.50
CA SER A 6 -166.54 -95.78 114.91
C SER A 6 -167.77 -96.31 115.68
N THR A 7 -167.61 -97.50 116.24
CA THR A 7 -168.65 -98.28 116.92
C THR A 7 -168.98 -97.77 118.33
N PHE A 8 -168.17 -96.87 118.89
CA PHE A 8 -168.33 -96.35 120.26
C PHE A 8 -169.01 -94.96 120.29
N PRO A 9 -170.17 -94.81 120.94
CA PRO A 9 -170.89 -93.53 120.99
C PRO A 9 -170.23 -92.52 121.93
N VAL A 10 -170.16 -91.26 121.50
CA VAL A 10 -169.51 -90.18 122.26
C VAL A 10 -170.48 -89.59 123.30
N VAL A 11 -170.05 -89.61 124.57
CA VAL A 11 -170.74 -88.98 125.71
C VAL A 11 -169.82 -87.95 126.37
N MET A 12 -170.40 -86.87 126.93
CA MET A 12 -169.68 -85.68 127.43
C MET A 12 -168.59 -85.94 128.49
N ARG A 13 -168.51 -87.12 129.09
CA ARG A 13 -167.45 -87.55 130.02
C ARG A 13 -166.99 -89.00 129.75
N GLY A 14 -166.83 -89.35 128.47
CA GLY A 14 -166.26 -90.63 128.02
C GLY A 14 -164.72 -90.67 128.02
N TYR A 15 -164.15 -91.82 127.68
CA TYR A 15 -162.72 -91.98 127.42
C TYR A 15 -162.31 -91.32 126.09
N ASP A 16 -161.04 -90.94 125.98
CA ASP A 16 -160.46 -90.38 124.76
C ASP A 16 -160.42 -91.43 123.63
N ARG A 17 -161.19 -91.18 122.56
CA ARG A 17 -161.26 -92.02 121.37
C ARG A 17 -159.87 -92.28 120.78
N ALA A 18 -158.97 -91.29 120.77
CA ALA A 18 -157.63 -91.45 120.20
C ALA A 18 -156.79 -92.48 120.98
N GLN A 19 -156.90 -92.52 122.31
CA GLN A 19 -156.18 -93.50 123.14
C GLN A 19 -156.77 -94.92 123.00
N VAL A 20 -158.09 -95.03 122.86
CA VAL A 20 -158.76 -96.33 122.64
C VAL A 20 -158.39 -96.89 121.26
N ASP A 21 -158.51 -96.08 120.20
CA ASP A 21 -158.17 -96.48 118.83
C ASP A 21 -156.67 -96.86 118.74
N GLN A 22 -155.78 -96.11 119.40
CA GLN A 22 -154.34 -96.45 119.50
C GLN A 22 -154.10 -97.77 120.25
N ARG A 23 -154.85 -98.06 121.32
CA ARG A 23 -154.69 -99.31 122.08
C ARG A 23 -155.28 -100.53 121.37
N ILE A 24 -156.34 -100.35 120.56
CA ILE A 24 -156.85 -101.40 119.67
C ILE A 24 -155.81 -101.75 118.60
N HIS A 25 -155.26 -100.76 117.88
CA HIS A 25 -154.18 -100.97 116.91
C HIS A 25 -152.94 -101.66 117.54
N SER A 26 -152.64 -101.35 118.80
CA SER A 26 -151.58 -102.02 119.56
C SER A 26 -151.86 -103.50 119.83
N LEU A 27 -153.12 -103.88 120.11
CA LEU A 27 -153.52 -105.27 120.34
C LEU A 27 -153.62 -106.05 119.02
N GLU A 28 -154.12 -105.43 117.95
CA GLU A 28 -154.17 -106.04 116.61
C GLU A 28 -152.76 -106.34 116.07
N ARG A 29 -151.80 -105.41 116.28
CA ARG A 29 -150.38 -105.66 115.94
C ARG A 29 -149.82 -106.84 116.72
N GLN A 30 -150.08 -106.93 118.03
CA GLN A 30 -149.62 -108.05 118.86
C GLN A 30 -150.25 -109.39 118.43
N LEU A 31 -151.51 -109.40 117.99
CA LEU A 31 -152.18 -110.59 117.48
C LEU A 31 -151.65 -111.04 116.10
N ALA A 32 -151.25 -110.09 115.24
CA ALA A 32 -150.60 -110.39 113.97
C ALA A 32 -149.18 -110.98 114.19
N GLU A 33 -148.39 -110.35 115.07
CA GLU A 33 -147.04 -110.78 115.43
C GLU A 33 -147.03 -112.22 115.99
N ALA A 34 -147.93 -112.51 116.95
CA ALA A 34 -148.09 -113.85 117.53
C ALA A 34 -148.44 -114.93 116.48
N ARG A 35 -149.19 -114.61 115.43
CA ARG A 35 -149.51 -115.56 114.35
C ARG A 35 -148.29 -115.91 113.51
N THR A 36 -147.53 -114.90 113.07
CA THR A 36 -146.30 -115.13 112.28
C THR A 36 -145.26 -115.95 113.04
N GLN A 37 -145.24 -115.87 114.37
CA GLN A 37 -144.33 -116.63 115.22
C GLN A 37 -144.70 -118.12 115.34
N VAL A 38 -145.97 -118.49 115.15
CA VAL A 38 -146.41 -119.90 115.08
C VAL A 38 -146.05 -120.50 113.73
N GLU A 39 -146.31 -119.80 112.62
CA GLU A 39 -145.98 -120.26 111.26
C GLU A 39 -144.48 -120.53 111.09
N ALA A 40 -143.62 -119.71 111.70
CA ALA A 40 -142.17 -119.91 111.71
C ALA A 40 -141.71 -121.16 112.46
N LEU A 41 -142.42 -121.57 113.53
CA LEU A 41 -142.09 -122.74 114.33
C LEU A 41 -142.48 -124.05 113.60
N ASP A 42 -143.65 -124.10 112.97
CA ASP A 42 -144.08 -125.26 112.18
C ASP A 42 -143.13 -125.52 111.00
N ALA A 43 -142.69 -124.45 110.30
CA ALA A 43 -141.71 -124.56 109.22
C ALA A 43 -140.37 -125.16 109.69
N SER A 44 -139.87 -124.73 110.86
CA SER A 44 -138.64 -125.27 111.45
C SER A 44 -138.80 -126.75 111.87
N SER A 45 -139.95 -127.11 112.47
CA SER A 45 -140.22 -128.51 112.82
C SER A 45 -140.29 -129.42 111.59
N MET A 46 -140.77 -128.91 110.45
CA MET A 46 -140.84 -129.67 109.21
C MET A 46 -139.44 -129.92 108.61
N GLN A 47 -138.56 -128.92 108.61
CA GLN A 47 -137.16 -129.07 108.16
C GLN A 47 -136.42 -130.15 108.96
N ILE A 48 -136.47 -130.06 110.30
CA ILE A 48 -135.77 -131.01 111.20
C ILE A 48 -136.26 -132.45 110.98
N SER A 49 -137.54 -132.64 110.63
CA SER A 49 -138.08 -133.97 110.31
C SER A 49 -137.54 -134.56 109.00
N GLY A 50 -137.16 -133.72 108.03
CA GLY A 50 -136.53 -134.13 106.77
C GLY A 50 -135.08 -134.55 106.97
N GLU A 51 -134.29 -133.73 107.67
CA GLU A 51 -132.89 -134.03 108.00
C GLU A 51 -132.74 -135.36 108.77
N LEU A 52 -133.69 -135.67 109.65
CA LEU A 52 -133.76 -136.95 110.36
C LEU A 52 -133.99 -138.16 109.42
N ALA A 53 -134.75 -137.98 108.34
CA ALA A 53 -135.06 -139.05 107.39
C ALA A 53 -133.86 -139.38 106.47
N ASP A 54 -133.16 -138.36 105.97
CA ASP A 54 -131.96 -138.54 105.14
C ASP A 54 -130.83 -139.23 105.92
N ALA A 55 -130.64 -138.86 107.19
CA ALA A 55 -129.68 -139.52 108.07
C ALA A 55 -130.01 -141.02 108.27
N GLN A 56 -131.29 -141.38 108.36
CA GLN A 56 -131.72 -142.79 108.45
C GLN A 56 -131.57 -143.57 107.15
N ALA A 57 -131.58 -142.90 105.98
CA ALA A 57 -131.32 -143.53 104.70
C ALA A 57 -129.84 -143.92 104.55
N GLN A 58 -128.93 -142.98 104.84
CA GLN A 58 -127.48 -143.21 104.77
C GLN A 58 -127.03 -144.37 105.69
N LEU A 59 -127.63 -144.49 106.87
CA LEU A 59 -127.27 -145.53 107.83
C LEU A 59 -127.70 -146.94 107.37
N LYS A 60 -128.80 -147.07 106.60
CA LYS A 60 -129.25 -148.35 106.02
C LYS A 60 -128.37 -148.84 104.87
N GLU A 61 -127.81 -147.92 104.08
CA GLU A 61 -126.88 -148.25 102.98
C GLU A 61 -125.61 -148.92 103.54
N ALA A 62 -125.14 -148.46 104.71
CA ALA A 62 -123.96 -149.01 105.38
C ALA A 62 -124.15 -150.44 105.94
N GLU A 63 -125.39 -150.87 106.24
CA GLU A 63 -125.66 -152.16 106.89
C GLU A 63 -125.73 -153.36 105.91
N LYS A 64 -125.75 -153.15 104.58
CA LYS A 64 -125.94 -154.25 103.60
C LYS A 64 -125.04 -154.15 102.36
N PRO A 65 -123.78 -154.64 102.44
CA PRO A 65 -122.86 -154.66 101.29
C PRO A 65 -123.35 -155.52 100.12
N SER A 66 -123.24 -155.00 98.90
CA SER A 66 -123.61 -155.70 97.65
C SER A 66 -122.46 -155.66 96.63
N TYR A 67 -122.32 -156.73 95.84
CA TYR A 67 -121.23 -156.91 94.87
C TYR A 67 -121.16 -155.82 93.78
N ALA A 68 -122.27 -155.14 93.50
CA ALA A 68 -122.32 -154.01 92.55
C ALA A 68 -121.39 -152.86 92.97
N GLY A 69 -121.21 -152.62 94.27
CA GLY A 69 -120.37 -151.54 94.78
C GLY A 69 -118.88 -151.71 94.48
N LEU A 70 -118.41 -152.93 94.18
CA LEU A 70 -116.99 -153.17 93.90
C LEU A 70 -116.57 -152.68 92.51
N GLY A 71 -117.46 -152.83 91.51
CA GLY A 71 -117.22 -152.31 90.16
C GLY A 71 -117.18 -150.78 90.13
N ALA A 72 -118.17 -150.15 90.76
CA ALA A 72 -118.20 -148.70 90.94
C ALA A 72 -116.94 -148.17 91.64
N ARG A 73 -116.37 -148.91 92.60
CA ARG A 73 -115.13 -148.50 93.30
C ARG A 73 -113.86 -148.61 92.43
N ILE A 74 -113.83 -149.52 91.45
CA ILE A 74 -112.71 -149.62 90.49
C ILE A 74 -112.85 -148.54 89.41
N GLU A 75 -114.06 -148.24 88.95
CA GLU A 75 -114.32 -147.10 88.07
C GLU A 75 -113.96 -145.79 88.77
N GLN A 76 -114.36 -145.59 90.03
CA GLN A 76 -113.96 -144.46 90.87
C GLN A 76 -112.43 -144.34 90.99
N LEU A 77 -111.72 -145.46 91.17
CA LEU A 77 -110.26 -145.46 91.27
C LEU A 77 -109.61 -145.04 89.95
N LEU A 78 -109.99 -145.66 88.83
CA LEU A 78 -109.45 -145.31 87.51
C LEU A 78 -109.78 -143.88 87.12
N ARG A 79 -111.01 -143.42 87.38
CA ARG A 79 -111.42 -142.03 87.18
C ARG A 79 -110.58 -141.08 88.02
N SER A 80 -110.35 -141.39 89.30
CA SER A 80 -109.49 -140.57 90.17
C SER A 80 -108.02 -140.60 89.76
N ALA A 81 -107.53 -141.68 89.12
CA ALA A 81 -106.17 -141.78 88.61
C ALA A 81 -106.00 -141.05 87.27
N GLU A 82 -107.03 -141.04 86.42
CA GLU A 82 -107.08 -140.24 85.18
C GLU A 82 -107.22 -138.75 85.50
N GLU A 83 -108.06 -138.40 86.47
CA GLU A 83 -108.21 -137.04 87.02
C GLU A 83 -106.90 -136.55 87.66
N GLN A 84 -106.27 -137.34 88.54
CA GLN A 84 -104.93 -137.04 89.07
C GLN A 84 -103.85 -136.95 87.98
N SER A 85 -103.94 -137.74 86.91
CA SER A 85 -102.99 -137.66 85.79
C SER A 85 -103.22 -136.42 84.94
N ALA A 86 -104.47 -136.02 84.71
CA ALA A 86 -104.84 -134.79 84.04
C ALA A 86 -104.45 -133.56 84.88
N ASP A 87 -104.62 -133.61 86.20
CA ASP A 87 -104.17 -132.60 87.15
C ASP A 87 -102.65 -132.49 87.16
N VAL A 88 -101.91 -133.59 87.25
CA VAL A 88 -100.43 -133.58 87.20
C VAL A 88 -99.91 -133.09 85.86
N LEU A 89 -100.53 -133.49 84.74
CA LEU A 89 -100.18 -132.95 83.41
C LEU A 89 -100.53 -131.46 83.29
N THR A 90 -101.65 -131.02 83.87
CA THR A 90 -102.05 -129.60 83.89
C THR A 90 -101.08 -128.78 84.75
N GLN A 91 -100.76 -129.26 85.96
CA GLN A 91 -99.79 -128.69 86.87
C GLN A 91 -98.39 -128.63 86.24
N ALA A 92 -97.93 -129.69 85.57
CA ALA A 92 -96.65 -129.71 84.87
C ALA A 92 -96.63 -128.74 83.68
N ASN A 93 -97.74 -128.63 82.92
CA ASN A 93 -97.87 -127.64 81.85
C ASN A 93 -97.92 -126.20 82.39
N HIS A 94 -98.54 -125.96 83.54
CA HIS A 94 -98.48 -124.67 84.23
C HIS A 94 -97.05 -124.38 84.70
N GLN A 95 -96.40 -125.29 85.42
CA GLN A 95 -95.01 -125.14 85.85
C GLN A 95 -94.04 -124.91 84.67
N ALA A 96 -94.23 -125.58 83.53
CA ALA A 96 -93.44 -125.34 82.33
C ALA A 96 -93.70 -123.95 81.70
N LYS A 97 -94.95 -123.48 81.70
CA LYS A 97 -95.30 -122.10 81.31
C LYS A 97 -94.68 -121.09 82.28
N ASP A 98 -94.73 -121.34 83.58
CA ASP A 98 -94.19 -120.46 84.63
C ASP A 98 -92.65 -120.44 84.63
N ILE A 99 -92.00 -121.55 84.31
CA ILE A 99 -90.54 -121.62 84.09
C ILE A 99 -90.18 -120.85 82.82
N THR A 100 -90.86 -121.08 81.69
CA THR A 100 -90.55 -120.38 80.43
C THR A 100 -90.92 -118.90 80.45
N ALA A 101 -91.94 -118.49 81.20
CA ALA A 101 -92.27 -117.09 81.46
C ALA A 101 -91.19 -116.40 82.30
N ARG A 102 -90.76 -117.03 83.42
CA ARG A 102 -89.64 -116.51 84.23
C ARG A 102 -88.32 -116.48 83.47
N ALA A 103 -88.03 -117.49 82.65
CA ALA A 103 -86.83 -117.53 81.83
C ALA A 103 -86.83 -116.44 80.74
N ARG A 104 -88.00 -116.14 80.14
CA ARG A 104 -88.15 -115.00 79.23
C ARG A 104 -87.98 -113.67 79.97
N ALA A 105 -88.69 -113.46 81.08
CA ALA A 105 -88.58 -112.24 81.87
C ALA A 105 -87.14 -111.97 82.36
N ALA A 106 -86.42 -113.01 82.82
CA ALA A 106 -85.02 -112.88 83.22
C ALA A 106 -84.07 -112.66 82.03
N ALA A 107 -84.38 -113.19 80.84
CA ALA A 107 -83.62 -112.90 79.63
C ALA A 107 -83.87 -111.46 79.13
N GLU A 108 -85.13 -111.02 79.14
CA GLU A 108 -85.57 -109.66 78.82
C GLU A 108 -84.93 -108.63 79.78
N GLU A 109 -84.94 -108.92 81.08
CA GLU A 109 -84.25 -108.14 82.11
C GLU A 109 -82.74 -108.08 81.84
N LEU A 110 -82.07 -109.22 81.63
CA LEU A 110 -80.64 -109.27 81.32
C LEU A 110 -80.29 -108.54 80.02
N THR A 111 -81.10 -108.63 78.97
CA THR A 111 -80.90 -107.83 77.75
C THR A 111 -81.08 -106.34 78.03
N SER A 112 -82.07 -105.93 78.82
CA SER A 112 -82.25 -104.52 79.17
C SER A 112 -81.11 -103.99 80.04
N GLN A 113 -80.54 -104.80 80.93
CA GLN A 113 -79.35 -104.44 81.71
C GLN A 113 -78.13 -104.26 80.78
N ALA A 114 -77.86 -105.24 79.92
CA ALA A 114 -76.75 -105.18 78.96
C ALA A 114 -76.89 -104.05 77.92
N GLU A 115 -78.10 -103.73 77.46
CA GLU A 115 -78.37 -102.60 76.57
C GLU A 115 -78.16 -101.26 77.27
N ASN A 116 -78.57 -101.12 78.54
CA ASN A 116 -78.32 -99.92 79.33
C ASN A 116 -76.82 -99.74 79.63
N GLU A 117 -76.11 -100.80 80.04
CA GLU A 117 -74.66 -100.79 80.25
C GLU A 117 -73.90 -100.43 78.97
N ALA A 118 -74.28 -101.03 77.82
CA ALA A 118 -73.69 -100.70 76.52
C ALA A 118 -73.98 -99.24 76.11
N ALA A 119 -75.20 -98.74 76.35
CA ALA A 119 -75.56 -97.35 76.09
C ALA A 119 -74.78 -96.37 76.98
N GLU A 120 -74.57 -96.69 78.26
CA GLU A 120 -73.76 -95.87 79.16
C GLU A 120 -72.28 -95.88 78.75
N LEU A 121 -71.70 -97.05 78.46
CA LEU A 121 -70.32 -97.18 77.97
C LEU A 121 -70.11 -96.40 76.66
N LEU A 122 -71.05 -96.46 75.72
CA LEU A 122 -71.02 -95.68 74.48
C LEU A 122 -71.19 -94.17 74.73
N ALA A 123 -72.01 -93.76 75.69
CA ALA A 123 -72.17 -92.37 76.07
C ALA A 123 -70.90 -91.80 76.74
N ASN A 124 -70.26 -92.58 77.61
CA ASN A 124 -69.00 -92.20 78.28
C ASN A 124 -67.84 -92.15 77.27
N ALA A 125 -67.67 -93.17 76.42
CA ALA A 125 -66.64 -93.18 75.38
C ALA A 125 -66.79 -92.01 74.37
N ARG A 126 -68.03 -91.61 74.06
CA ARG A 126 -68.30 -90.39 73.25
C ARG A 126 -67.87 -89.12 73.98
N ARG A 127 -68.28 -88.92 75.24
CA ARG A 127 -67.87 -87.76 76.06
C ARG A 127 -66.36 -87.65 76.22
N ASP A 128 -65.65 -88.76 76.41
CA ASP A 128 -64.19 -88.79 76.56
C ASP A 128 -63.47 -88.46 75.24
N SER A 129 -64.04 -88.91 74.11
CA SER A 129 -63.58 -88.55 72.76
C SER A 129 -63.84 -87.08 72.44
N GLU A 130 -65.04 -86.56 72.74
CA GLU A 130 -65.42 -85.15 72.59
C GLU A 130 -64.55 -84.24 73.48
N SER A 131 -64.35 -84.58 74.75
CA SER A 131 -63.44 -83.87 75.66
C SER A 131 -61.99 -83.88 75.14
N THR A 132 -61.52 -84.99 74.58
CA THR A 132 -60.13 -85.12 74.11
C THR A 132 -59.89 -84.42 72.78
N THR A 133 -60.86 -84.46 71.86
CA THR A 133 -60.83 -83.70 70.60
C THR A 133 -60.97 -82.19 70.86
N GLN A 134 -61.85 -81.76 71.76
CA GLN A 134 -61.96 -80.36 72.18
C GLN A 134 -60.64 -79.86 72.80
N ARG A 135 -60.05 -80.63 73.73
CA ARG A 135 -58.77 -80.32 74.38
C ARG A 135 -57.61 -80.23 73.38
N ALA A 136 -57.54 -81.16 72.42
CA ALA A 136 -56.53 -81.14 71.36
C ALA A 136 -56.72 -79.95 70.41
N THR A 137 -57.98 -79.61 70.06
CA THR A 137 -58.32 -78.46 69.22
C THR A 137 -57.91 -77.15 69.89
N SER A 138 -58.33 -76.91 71.14
CA SER A 138 -57.95 -75.69 71.86
C SER A 138 -56.45 -75.60 72.15
N GLN A 139 -55.74 -76.73 72.30
CA GLN A 139 -54.28 -76.73 72.36
C GLN A 139 -53.65 -76.35 71.02
N ALA A 140 -54.17 -76.85 69.89
CA ALA A 140 -53.68 -76.53 68.55
C ALA A 140 -53.99 -75.08 68.15
N GLU A 141 -55.18 -74.57 68.46
CA GLU A 141 -55.55 -73.16 68.30
C GLU A 141 -54.62 -72.26 69.14
N GLY A 142 -54.34 -72.65 70.38
CA GLY A 142 -53.41 -71.95 71.27
C GLY A 142 -51.97 -71.90 70.74
N THR A 143 -51.44 -73.00 70.20
CA THR A 143 -50.09 -73.02 69.61
C THR A 143 -50.01 -72.29 68.27
N LEU A 144 -51.04 -72.39 67.42
CA LEU A 144 -51.13 -71.63 66.17
C LEU A 144 -51.17 -70.13 66.44
N LEU A 145 -52.02 -69.67 67.36
CA LEU A 145 -52.13 -68.26 67.74
C LEU A 145 -50.83 -67.74 68.40
N ALA A 146 -50.16 -68.55 69.21
CA ALA A 146 -48.85 -68.20 69.76
C ALA A 146 -47.76 -68.11 68.67
N ALA A 147 -47.77 -69.02 67.69
CA ALA A 147 -46.84 -68.99 66.56
C ALA A 147 -47.09 -67.79 65.62
N GLN A 148 -48.36 -67.46 65.35
CA GLN A 148 -48.77 -66.28 64.59
C GLN A 148 -48.27 -65.00 65.25
N ARG A 149 -48.59 -64.79 66.54
CA ARG A 149 -48.11 -63.61 67.29
C ARG A 149 -46.59 -63.49 67.31
N LYS A 150 -45.86 -64.61 67.43
CA LYS A 150 -44.40 -64.62 67.38
C LYS A 150 -43.86 -64.27 65.99
N ALA A 151 -44.54 -64.70 64.92
CA ALA A 151 -44.20 -64.32 63.55
C ALA A 151 -44.48 -62.83 63.30
N GLU A 152 -45.64 -62.32 63.74
CA GLU A 152 -46.01 -60.90 63.68
C GLU A 152 -44.99 -60.02 64.45
N GLU A 153 -44.61 -60.42 65.66
CA GLU A 153 -43.59 -59.73 66.46
C GLU A 153 -42.22 -59.74 65.79
N LEU A 154 -41.81 -60.88 65.22
CA LEU A 154 -40.54 -61.01 64.49
C LEU A 154 -40.51 -60.14 63.23
N VAL A 155 -41.57 -60.17 62.42
CA VAL A 155 -41.73 -59.31 61.23
C VAL A 155 -41.69 -57.84 61.64
N ALA A 156 -42.53 -57.42 62.59
CA ALA A 156 -42.57 -56.03 63.04
C ALA A 156 -41.24 -55.57 63.69
N SER A 157 -40.48 -56.47 64.32
CA SER A 157 -39.12 -56.16 64.81
C SER A 157 -38.12 -55.97 63.67
N SER A 158 -38.22 -56.80 62.61
CA SER A 158 -37.37 -56.75 61.42
C SER A 158 -37.66 -55.52 60.57
N GLU A 159 -38.94 -55.14 60.44
CA GLU A 159 -39.38 -53.89 59.79
C GLU A 159 -38.87 -52.64 60.53
N ARG A 160 -38.94 -52.63 61.88
CA ARG A 160 -38.37 -51.53 62.68
C ARG A 160 -36.86 -51.44 62.53
N GLU A 161 -36.15 -52.56 62.47
CA GLU A 161 -34.70 -52.58 62.27
C GLU A 161 -34.31 -52.17 60.84
N ALA A 162 -35.05 -52.61 59.82
CA ALA A 162 -34.87 -52.16 58.43
C ALA A 162 -35.16 -50.66 58.27
N ALA A 163 -36.19 -50.13 58.94
CA ALA A 163 -36.47 -48.69 58.99
C ALA A 163 -35.34 -47.92 59.71
N ARG A 164 -34.77 -48.48 60.79
CA ARG A 164 -33.63 -47.89 61.50
C ARG A 164 -32.37 -47.85 60.61
N ILE A 165 -32.04 -48.97 59.96
CA ILE A 165 -30.88 -49.09 59.07
C ILE A 165 -31.01 -48.16 57.87
N SER A 166 -32.17 -48.14 57.20
CA SER A 166 -32.41 -47.25 56.06
C SER A 166 -32.41 -45.77 56.46
N SER A 167 -32.94 -45.40 57.63
CA SER A 167 -32.83 -44.04 58.16
C SER A 167 -31.39 -43.62 58.41
N VAL A 168 -30.55 -44.50 58.99
CA VAL A 168 -29.12 -44.22 59.24
C VAL A 168 -28.34 -44.12 57.92
N ALA A 169 -28.59 -45.02 56.97
CA ALA A 169 -27.97 -44.98 55.65
C ALA A 169 -28.35 -43.71 54.87
N GLN A 170 -29.61 -43.25 54.99
CA GLN A 170 -30.07 -42.01 54.37
C GLN A 170 -29.42 -40.78 55.01
N THR A 171 -29.26 -40.73 56.35
CA THR A 171 -28.52 -39.64 57.00
C THR A 171 -27.05 -39.65 56.60
N GLU A 172 -26.37 -40.79 56.66
CA GLU A 172 -24.96 -40.92 56.21
C GLU A 172 -24.79 -40.51 54.74
N HIS A 173 -25.71 -40.90 53.85
CA HIS A 173 -25.68 -40.48 52.45
C HIS A 173 -25.83 -38.96 52.32
N SER A 174 -26.76 -38.34 53.04
CA SER A 174 -26.93 -36.88 53.03
C SER A 174 -25.73 -36.13 53.60
N GLU A 175 -25.08 -36.64 54.65
CA GLU A 175 -23.87 -36.06 55.24
C GLU A 175 -22.67 -36.18 54.30
N LYS A 176 -22.48 -37.35 53.66
CA LYS A 176 -21.42 -37.58 52.68
C LYS A 176 -21.62 -36.71 51.44
N HIS A 177 -22.85 -36.61 50.91
CA HIS A 177 -23.18 -35.72 49.80
C HIS A 177 -22.91 -34.25 50.18
N ALA A 178 -23.37 -33.80 51.34
CA ALA A 178 -23.14 -32.43 51.81
C ALA A 178 -21.66 -32.16 52.16
N SER A 179 -20.82 -33.17 52.40
CA SER A 179 -19.37 -33.01 52.49
C SER A 179 -18.74 -32.86 51.12
N LEU A 180 -18.99 -33.80 50.21
CA LEU A 180 -18.50 -33.76 48.83
C LEU A 180 -18.90 -32.49 48.09
N GLU A 181 -20.13 -31.98 48.30
CA GLU A 181 -20.62 -30.74 47.70
C GLU A 181 -19.88 -29.49 48.24
N ARG A 182 -19.50 -29.49 49.52
CA ARG A 182 -18.64 -28.44 50.11
C ARG A 182 -17.20 -28.54 49.61
N GLU A 183 -16.63 -29.74 49.58
CA GLU A 183 -15.26 -30.02 49.13
C GLU A 183 -15.08 -29.66 47.64
N LEU A 184 -16.05 -30.02 46.81
CA LEU A 184 -16.14 -29.65 45.39
C LEU A 184 -16.41 -28.15 45.20
N GLY A 185 -17.14 -27.51 46.13
CA GLY A 185 -17.29 -26.06 46.19
C GLY A 185 -15.97 -25.34 46.47
N THR A 186 -15.18 -25.81 47.45
CA THR A 186 -13.86 -25.26 47.76
C THR A 186 -12.86 -25.50 46.62
N ALA A 187 -12.81 -26.70 46.06
CA ALA A 187 -11.91 -27.02 44.95
C ALA A 187 -12.22 -26.20 43.68
N ARG A 188 -13.51 -25.89 43.42
CA ARG A 188 -13.90 -24.95 42.36
C ARG A 188 -13.43 -23.52 42.65
N ALA A 189 -13.65 -23.02 43.86
CA ALA A 189 -13.21 -21.67 44.23
C ALA A 189 -11.67 -21.51 44.18
N GLU A 190 -10.92 -22.55 44.56
CA GLU A 190 -9.46 -22.60 44.43
C GLU A 190 -9.01 -22.65 42.96
N ALA A 191 -9.65 -23.48 42.12
CA ALA A 191 -9.35 -23.53 40.68
C ALA A 191 -9.71 -22.22 39.95
N GLU A 192 -10.84 -21.60 40.27
CA GLU A 192 -11.24 -20.28 39.73
C GLU A 192 -10.25 -19.18 40.15
N LYS A 193 -9.79 -19.20 41.41
CA LYS A 193 -8.74 -18.31 41.91
C LYS A 193 -7.42 -18.52 41.16
N GLU A 194 -6.95 -19.76 41.01
CA GLU A 194 -5.74 -20.05 40.25
C GLU A 194 -5.84 -19.61 38.78
N ILE A 195 -7.00 -19.81 38.14
CA ILE A 195 -7.24 -19.36 36.76
C ILE A 195 -7.21 -17.82 36.69
N ALA A 196 -7.74 -17.11 37.69
CA ALA A 196 -7.66 -15.66 37.77
C ALA A 196 -6.22 -15.17 38.01
N GLU A 197 -5.47 -15.77 38.94
CA GLU A 197 -4.08 -15.41 39.23
C GLU A 197 -3.18 -15.66 38.01
N ARG A 198 -3.27 -16.84 37.37
CA ARG A 198 -2.54 -17.16 36.13
C ARG A 198 -2.88 -16.21 34.97
N LYS A 199 -4.13 -15.76 34.86
CA LYS A 199 -4.53 -14.73 33.87
C LYS A 199 -3.91 -13.37 34.18
N VAL A 200 -3.94 -12.92 35.44
CA VAL A 200 -3.33 -11.64 35.84
C VAL A 200 -1.83 -11.64 35.60
N ASP A 201 -1.12 -12.72 35.93
CA ASP A 201 0.31 -12.84 35.65
C ASP A 201 0.62 -12.97 34.16
N SER A 202 -0.22 -13.67 33.38
CA SER A 202 -0.08 -13.73 31.91
C SER A 202 -0.32 -12.37 31.25
N GLU A 203 -1.32 -11.60 31.69
CA GLU A 203 -1.52 -10.23 31.20
C GLU A 203 -0.39 -9.29 31.66
N ARG A 204 0.11 -9.43 32.89
CA ARG A 204 1.21 -8.62 33.43
C ARG A 204 2.49 -8.87 32.63
N THR A 205 2.89 -10.13 32.45
CA THR A 205 4.08 -10.50 31.67
C THR A 205 3.94 -10.12 30.19
N ALA A 206 2.75 -10.20 29.59
CA ALA A 206 2.50 -9.70 28.24
C ALA A 206 2.61 -8.17 28.14
N ARG A 207 2.15 -7.41 29.15
CA ARG A 207 2.32 -5.95 29.23
C ARG A 207 3.78 -5.55 29.45
N GLU A 208 4.50 -6.27 30.31
CA GLU A 208 5.93 -6.08 30.58
C GLU A 208 6.77 -6.34 29.33
N LEU A 209 6.56 -7.48 28.65
CA LEU A 209 7.24 -7.81 27.40
C LEU A 209 6.93 -6.78 26.31
N LYS A 210 5.66 -6.39 26.14
CA LYS A 210 5.29 -5.35 25.18
C LYS A 210 5.99 -4.02 25.48
N SER A 211 6.00 -3.59 26.74
CA SER A 211 6.65 -2.33 27.14
C SER A 211 8.17 -2.37 26.96
N ALA A 212 8.80 -3.54 27.14
CA ALA A 212 10.22 -3.73 26.85
C ALA A 212 10.50 -3.60 25.35
N SER A 213 9.76 -4.34 24.51
CA SER A 213 9.94 -4.27 23.05
C SER A 213 9.58 -2.91 22.45
N GLU A 214 8.60 -2.17 23.01
CA GLU A 214 8.31 -0.79 22.60
C GLU A 214 9.45 0.18 22.98
N ALA A 215 10.09 -0.03 24.14
CA ALA A 215 11.26 0.75 24.57
C ALA A 215 12.50 0.44 23.72
N GLU A 216 12.84 -0.84 23.52
CA GLU A 216 13.91 -1.29 22.62
C GLU A 216 13.71 -0.75 21.20
N ALA A 217 12.48 -0.80 20.68
CA ALA A 217 12.15 -0.29 19.37
C ALA A 217 12.28 1.25 19.27
N GLU A 218 12.03 2.03 20.34
CA GLU A 218 12.34 3.46 20.33
C GLU A 218 13.83 3.74 20.54
N GLU A 219 14.57 2.94 21.33
CA GLU A 219 16.03 3.08 21.43
C GLU A 219 16.69 2.85 20.07
N VAL A 220 16.36 1.76 19.37
CA VAL A 220 16.87 1.46 18.02
C VAL A 220 16.47 2.56 17.03
N ARG A 221 15.23 3.07 17.08
CA ARG A 221 14.81 4.20 16.22
C ARG A 221 15.52 5.50 16.57
N SER A 222 15.76 5.79 17.86
CA SER A 222 16.50 6.98 18.32
C SER A 222 17.96 6.92 17.89
N ARG A 223 18.58 5.75 18.04
CA ARG A 223 19.94 5.46 17.61
C ARG A 223 20.09 5.61 16.10
N ALA A 224 19.23 4.97 15.31
CA ALA A 224 19.25 5.08 13.85
C ALA A 224 19.01 6.52 13.36
N LYS A 225 18.14 7.30 14.04
CA LYS A 225 17.99 8.74 13.77
C LYS A 225 19.28 9.52 14.03
N ALA A 226 19.94 9.26 15.16
CA ALA A 226 21.19 9.94 15.53
C ALA A 226 22.36 9.57 14.61
N GLU A 227 22.52 8.29 14.27
CA GLU A 227 23.53 7.79 13.32
C GLU A 227 23.28 8.35 11.91
N ALA A 228 22.01 8.40 11.45
CA ALA A 228 21.65 9.02 10.17
C ALA A 228 21.81 10.56 10.15
N GLN A 229 21.65 11.23 11.30
CA GLN A 229 21.94 12.66 11.41
C GLN A 229 23.45 12.92 11.39
N ALA A 230 24.24 12.17 12.16
CA ALA A 230 25.69 12.28 12.17
C ALA A 230 26.28 12.05 10.77
N ALA A 231 25.82 11.03 10.05
CA ALA A 231 26.24 10.76 8.67
C ALA A 231 25.83 11.88 7.68
N ARG A 232 24.71 12.57 7.91
CA ARG A 232 24.31 13.74 7.12
C ARG A 232 25.18 14.96 7.42
N GLU A 233 25.47 15.22 8.68
CA GLU A 233 26.39 16.29 9.10
C GLU A 233 27.83 16.02 8.62
N GLU A 234 28.23 14.75 8.51
CA GLU A 234 29.49 14.30 7.91
C GLU A 234 29.53 14.58 6.41
N ALA A 235 28.56 14.06 5.65
CA ALA A 235 28.46 14.29 4.21
C ALA A 235 28.32 15.80 3.88
N GLN A 236 27.68 16.60 4.74
CA GLN A 236 27.62 18.05 4.61
C GLN A 236 28.98 18.73 4.87
N ARG A 237 29.74 18.27 5.88
CA ARG A 237 31.12 18.73 6.12
C ARG A 237 32.02 18.40 4.93
N GLU A 238 31.99 17.16 4.44
CA GLU A 238 32.77 16.72 3.26
C GLU A 238 32.37 17.49 1.99
N ALA A 239 31.07 17.68 1.74
CA ALA A 239 30.58 18.50 0.63
C ALA A 239 31.04 19.96 0.74
N SER A 240 30.98 20.57 1.93
CA SER A 240 31.48 21.94 2.14
C SER A 240 32.99 22.05 1.96
N SER A 241 33.76 21.02 2.37
CA SER A 241 35.22 20.98 2.22
C SER A 241 35.64 20.81 0.76
N THR A 242 34.93 19.96 0.00
CA THR A 242 35.21 19.74 -1.43
C THR A 242 34.77 20.91 -2.30
N ILE A 243 33.67 21.60 -1.94
CA ILE A 243 33.31 22.89 -2.55
C ILE A 243 34.39 23.94 -2.27
N ALA A 244 34.82 24.11 -1.01
CA ALA A 244 35.86 25.07 -0.66
C ALA A 244 37.20 24.78 -1.38
N GLN A 245 37.60 23.51 -1.47
CA GLN A 245 38.78 23.10 -2.24
C GLN A 245 38.63 23.43 -3.74
N ALA A 246 37.47 23.17 -4.34
CA ALA A 246 37.22 23.52 -5.73
C ALA A 246 37.16 25.06 -5.96
N GLU A 247 36.70 25.84 -4.99
CA GLU A 247 36.73 27.31 -5.02
C GLU A 247 38.17 27.84 -4.90
N ASP A 248 38.99 27.28 -4.00
CA ASP A 248 40.41 27.62 -3.86
C ASP A 248 41.22 27.24 -5.12
N GLU A 249 40.99 26.05 -5.68
CA GLU A 249 41.61 25.61 -6.94
C GLU A 249 41.18 26.48 -8.13
N ALA A 250 39.89 26.81 -8.25
CA ALA A 250 39.40 27.74 -9.26
C ALA A 250 39.97 29.16 -9.09
N ALA A 251 40.14 29.63 -7.85
CA ALA A 251 40.77 30.91 -7.54
C ALA A 251 42.29 30.92 -7.82
N GLU A 252 42.97 29.77 -7.67
CA GLU A 252 44.36 29.58 -8.09
C GLU A 252 44.48 29.62 -9.62
N VAL A 253 43.67 28.84 -10.35
CA VAL A 253 43.63 28.84 -11.81
C VAL A 253 43.29 30.23 -12.37
N LEU A 254 42.35 30.96 -11.76
CA LEU A 254 42.05 32.34 -12.13
C LEU A 254 43.20 33.30 -11.80
N ARG A 255 43.94 33.11 -10.70
CA ARG A 255 45.14 33.93 -10.39
C ARG A 255 46.26 33.66 -11.39
N GLN A 256 46.50 32.41 -11.77
CA GLN A 256 47.47 32.02 -12.80
C GLN A 256 47.07 32.60 -14.16
N ALA A 257 45.85 32.38 -14.63
CA ALA A 257 45.38 32.93 -15.91
C ALA A 257 45.41 34.48 -15.96
N ASN A 258 45.23 35.17 -14.84
CA ASN A 258 45.41 36.63 -14.77
C ASN A 258 46.89 37.05 -14.74
N ALA A 259 47.77 36.26 -14.12
CA ALA A 259 49.22 36.50 -14.15
C ALA A 259 49.77 36.27 -15.58
N ASP A 260 49.42 35.16 -16.22
CA ASP A 260 49.78 34.84 -17.60
C ASP A 260 49.26 35.93 -18.57
N ALA A 261 48.02 36.38 -18.40
CA ALA A 261 47.45 37.45 -19.21
C ALA A 261 48.14 38.81 -18.98
N GLU A 262 48.67 39.06 -17.78
CA GLU A 262 49.42 40.28 -17.47
C GLU A 262 50.88 40.20 -17.96
N GLU A 263 51.52 39.02 -17.90
CA GLU A 263 52.81 38.76 -18.55
C GLU A 263 52.71 38.92 -20.07
N ILE A 264 51.66 38.38 -20.69
CA ILE A 264 51.37 38.57 -22.12
C ILE A 264 51.15 40.06 -22.43
N ARG A 265 50.42 40.82 -21.59
CA ARG A 265 50.26 42.28 -21.77
C ARG A 265 51.58 43.02 -21.65
N GLN A 266 52.42 42.68 -20.68
CA GLN A 266 53.73 43.30 -20.47
C GLN A 266 54.69 42.98 -21.61
N SER A 267 54.70 41.74 -22.10
CA SER A 267 55.45 41.33 -23.29
C SER A 267 54.95 42.07 -24.55
N VAL A 268 53.63 42.21 -24.74
CA VAL A 268 53.06 42.99 -25.85
C VAL A 268 53.34 44.50 -25.70
N ALA A 269 53.39 45.03 -24.48
CA ALA A 269 53.78 46.41 -24.23
C ALA A 269 55.27 46.65 -24.53
N GLN A 270 56.15 45.73 -24.13
CA GLN A 270 57.58 45.76 -24.46
C GLN A 270 57.81 45.63 -25.96
N MET A 271 57.22 44.63 -26.63
CA MET A 271 57.30 44.50 -28.09
C MET A 271 56.74 45.72 -28.84
N ARG A 272 55.79 46.44 -28.25
CA ARG A 272 55.32 47.73 -28.79
C ARG A 272 56.28 48.88 -28.53
N GLU A 273 56.88 48.97 -27.35
CA GLU A 273 57.90 49.98 -27.03
C GLU A 273 59.14 49.78 -27.91
N ASP A 274 59.62 48.54 -28.05
CA ASP A 274 60.71 48.15 -28.96
C ASP A 274 60.36 48.49 -30.42
N ALA A 275 59.15 48.22 -30.88
CA ALA A 275 58.71 48.57 -32.23
C ALA A 275 58.52 50.09 -32.43
N GLU A 276 58.05 50.82 -31.43
CA GLU A 276 57.94 52.29 -31.46
C GLU A 276 59.33 52.94 -31.44
N LEU A 277 60.30 52.35 -30.73
CA LEU A 277 61.73 52.70 -30.77
C LEU A 277 62.38 52.34 -32.11
N GLU A 278 62.08 51.19 -32.71
CA GLU A 278 62.58 50.83 -34.05
C GLU A 278 62.00 51.76 -35.13
N ILE A 279 60.71 52.10 -35.04
CA ILE A 279 60.07 53.09 -35.92
C ILE A 279 60.69 54.48 -35.73
N ALA A 280 60.96 54.89 -34.48
CA ALA A 280 61.65 56.15 -34.19
C ALA A 280 63.09 56.15 -34.74
N GLY A 281 63.83 55.05 -34.56
CA GLY A 281 65.19 54.89 -35.09
C GLY A 281 65.24 54.88 -36.61
N ARG A 282 64.32 54.16 -37.28
CA ARG A 282 64.17 54.18 -38.74
C ARG A 282 63.77 55.56 -39.26
N ARG A 283 62.92 56.31 -38.53
CA ARG A 283 62.57 57.69 -38.87
C ARG A 283 63.74 58.64 -38.70
N ALA A 284 64.49 58.55 -37.60
CA ALA A 284 65.69 59.35 -37.37
C ALA A 284 66.78 59.04 -38.41
N ALA A 285 66.97 57.78 -38.78
CA ALA A 285 67.89 57.40 -39.85
C ALA A 285 67.42 57.86 -41.24
N SER A 286 66.11 57.90 -41.50
CA SER A 286 65.56 58.55 -42.71
C SER A 286 65.83 60.04 -42.67
N GLU A 287 65.50 60.73 -41.57
CA GLU A 287 65.71 62.18 -41.41
C GLU A 287 67.20 62.56 -41.50
N GLU A 288 68.11 61.73 -40.97
CA GLU A 288 69.56 61.90 -41.13
C GLU A 288 70.01 61.64 -42.58
N SER A 289 69.45 60.63 -43.26
CA SER A 289 69.72 60.37 -44.69
C SER A 289 69.18 61.49 -45.59
N ASP A 290 67.98 61.97 -45.33
CA ASP A 290 67.32 63.06 -46.06
C ASP A 290 68.04 64.39 -45.79
N ALA A 291 68.48 64.63 -44.56
CA ALA A 291 69.34 65.76 -44.21
C ALA A 291 70.74 65.66 -44.84
N ALA A 292 71.32 64.46 -44.96
CA ALA A 292 72.59 64.23 -45.66
C ALA A 292 72.45 64.44 -47.17
N LEU A 293 71.36 63.99 -47.79
CA LEU A 293 71.02 64.26 -49.19
C LEU A 293 70.77 65.75 -49.43
N HIS A 294 70.07 66.44 -48.52
CA HIS A 294 69.91 67.89 -48.57
C HIS A 294 71.23 68.66 -48.36
N ALA A 295 72.12 68.16 -47.49
CA ALA A 295 73.44 68.74 -47.29
C ALA A 295 74.35 68.54 -48.52
N GLN A 296 74.31 67.36 -49.15
CA GLN A 296 75.01 67.07 -50.40
C GLN A 296 74.46 67.94 -51.54
N ALA A 297 73.15 67.93 -51.77
CA ALA A 297 72.53 68.76 -52.81
C ALA A 297 72.78 70.26 -52.59
N LYS A 298 72.89 70.71 -51.33
CA LYS A 298 73.34 72.08 -51.01
C LYS A 298 74.82 72.28 -51.33
N ALA A 299 75.71 71.34 -51.00
CA ALA A 299 77.12 71.42 -51.36
C ALA A 299 77.32 71.44 -52.89
N ASP A 300 76.61 70.60 -53.63
CA ASP A 300 76.59 70.57 -55.10
C ASP A 300 76.07 71.92 -55.66
N THR A 301 75.06 72.51 -55.02
CA THR A 301 74.52 73.83 -55.39
C THR A 301 75.49 74.96 -55.04
N ASP A 302 76.13 74.92 -53.88
CA ASP A 302 77.14 75.91 -53.46
C ASP A 302 78.40 75.81 -54.36
N GLU A 303 78.79 74.62 -54.81
CA GLU A 303 79.84 74.39 -55.82
C GLU A 303 79.42 74.90 -57.21
N MET A 304 78.18 74.63 -57.65
CA MET A 304 77.64 75.19 -58.90
C MET A 304 77.59 76.73 -58.85
N ILE A 305 77.25 77.33 -57.70
CA ILE A 305 77.28 78.78 -57.49
C ILE A 305 78.73 79.29 -57.50
N ALA A 306 79.68 78.62 -56.85
CA ALA A 306 81.10 78.99 -56.86
C ALA A 306 81.71 78.90 -58.27
N SER A 307 81.35 77.87 -59.04
CA SER A 307 81.72 77.69 -60.45
C SER A 307 81.12 78.79 -61.34
N ALA A 308 79.82 79.09 -61.16
CA ALA A 308 79.18 80.20 -61.87
C ALA A 308 79.78 81.56 -61.51
N GLN A 309 80.20 81.78 -60.25
CA GLN A 309 80.91 82.98 -59.81
C GLN A 309 82.33 83.05 -60.40
N ALA A 310 83.04 81.92 -60.50
CA ALA A 310 84.35 81.87 -61.15
C ALA A 310 84.23 82.20 -62.65
N HIS A 311 83.25 81.63 -63.35
CA HIS A 311 82.97 81.97 -64.76
C HIS A 311 82.49 83.42 -64.93
N ALA A 312 81.74 83.98 -63.97
CA ALA A 312 81.37 85.40 -63.98
C ALA A 312 82.60 86.31 -63.82
N GLN A 313 83.48 86.02 -62.86
CA GLN A 313 84.74 86.77 -62.68
C GLN A 313 85.69 86.61 -63.88
N GLU A 314 85.73 85.44 -64.51
CA GLU A 314 86.49 85.23 -65.75
C GLU A 314 85.90 86.05 -66.91
N ALA A 315 84.57 86.11 -67.04
CA ALA A 315 83.90 86.95 -68.02
C ALA A 315 84.14 88.45 -67.77
N GLU A 316 84.06 88.91 -66.51
CA GLU A 316 84.41 90.28 -66.11
C GLU A 316 85.88 90.60 -66.42
N ALA A 317 86.81 89.68 -66.17
CA ALA A 317 88.23 89.84 -66.51
C ALA A 317 88.45 89.94 -68.03
N ARG A 318 87.80 89.07 -68.83
CA ARG A 318 87.84 89.13 -70.31
C ARG A 318 87.27 90.44 -70.84
N VAL A 319 86.18 90.97 -70.24
CA VAL A 319 85.61 92.27 -70.59
C VAL A 319 86.54 93.42 -70.20
N ALA A 320 87.17 93.38 -69.02
CA ALA A 320 88.14 94.39 -68.60
C ALA A 320 89.38 94.42 -69.51
N GLU A 321 89.89 93.26 -69.93
CA GLU A 321 91.01 93.17 -70.87
C GLU A 321 90.64 93.70 -72.27
N ALA A 322 89.43 93.39 -72.75
CA ALA A 322 88.91 93.90 -74.02
C ALA A 322 88.75 95.44 -74.01
N LEU A 323 88.26 96.00 -72.89
CA LEU A 323 88.16 97.45 -72.72
C LEU A 323 89.54 98.13 -72.67
N ALA A 324 90.51 97.55 -71.95
CA ALA A 324 91.88 98.09 -71.92
C ALA A 324 92.52 98.14 -73.32
N LYS A 325 92.35 97.07 -74.11
CA LYS A 325 92.81 97.01 -75.51
C LYS A 325 92.10 98.03 -76.41
N ALA A 326 90.81 98.29 -76.19
CA ALA A 326 90.07 99.31 -76.93
C ALA A 326 90.50 100.76 -76.58
N GLU A 327 90.85 101.01 -75.31
CA GLU A 327 91.37 102.31 -74.85
C GLU A 327 92.74 102.62 -75.48
N GLU A 328 93.63 101.61 -75.55
CA GLU A 328 94.95 101.70 -76.21
C GLU A 328 94.82 101.92 -77.73
N LEU A 329 93.88 101.23 -78.38
CA LEU A 329 93.59 101.41 -79.81
C LEU A 329 93.04 102.82 -80.11
N ARG A 330 92.21 103.40 -79.22
CA ARG A 330 91.74 104.78 -79.37
C ARG A 330 92.88 105.78 -79.21
N SER A 331 93.69 105.65 -78.15
CA SER A 331 94.80 106.58 -77.86
C SER A 331 95.85 106.61 -78.98
N SER A 332 96.14 105.45 -79.59
CA SER A 332 97.07 105.36 -80.72
C SER A 332 96.49 105.99 -82.00
N ALA A 333 95.20 105.79 -82.27
CA ALA A 333 94.51 106.43 -83.41
C ALA A 333 94.41 107.96 -83.26
N GLU A 334 94.11 108.48 -82.06
CA GLU A 334 94.09 109.93 -81.78
C GLU A 334 95.48 110.56 -82.01
N THR A 335 96.55 109.90 -81.56
CA THR A 335 97.94 110.35 -81.78
C THR A 335 98.32 110.41 -83.27
N GLN A 336 97.90 109.42 -84.06
CA GLN A 336 98.14 109.40 -85.51
C GLN A 336 97.34 110.49 -86.24
N ALA A 337 96.10 110.76 -85.82
CA ALA A 337 95.27 111.82 -86.38
C ALA A 337 95.87 113.22 -86.15
N GLU A 338 96.45 113.48 -84.97
CA GLU A 338 97.14 114.75 -84.69
C GLU A 338 98.39 114.94 -85.55
N GLN A 339 99.19 113.89 -85.78
CA GLN A 339 100.35 113.95 -86.69
C GLN A 339 99.94 114.30 -88.12
N ILE A 340 98.93 113.61 -88.67
CA ILE A 340 98.42 113.85 -90.02
C ILE A 340 97.90 115.30 -90.17
N LEU A 341 97.24 115.85 -89.14
CA LEU A 341 96.75 117.24 -89.14
C LEU A 341 97.88 118.27 -89.00
N ALA A 342 98.99 117.95 -88.33
CA ALA A 342 100.16 118.82 -88.21
C ALA A 342 100.93 118.91 -89.54
N ASP A 343 101.16 117.78 -90.21
CA ASP A 343 101.82 117.73 -91.53
C ASP A 343 100.97 118.41 -92.62
N ALA A 344 99.66 118.18 -92.62
CA ALA A 344 98.74 118.82 -93.56
C ALA A 344 98.77 120.36 -93.45
N ARG A 345 98.76 120.90 -92.22
CA ARG A 345 98.88 122.36 -91.97
C ARG A 345 100.23 122.90 -92.44
N THR A 346 101.32 122.22 -92.10
CA THR A 346 102.68 122.63 -92.49
C THR A 346 102.87 122.67 -94.01
N SER A 347 102.25 121.72 -94.74
CA SER A 347 102.28 121.72 -96.20
C SER A 347 101.37 122.81 -96.82
N ALA A 348 100.21 123.11 -96.21
CA ALA A 348 99.32 124.19 -96.65
C ALA A 348 99.93 125.60 -96.46
N ASP A 349 100.61 125.85 -95.34
CA ASP A 349 101.33 127.11 -95.10
C ASP A 349 102.51 127.29 -96.05
N ARG A 350 103.14 126.19 -96.49
CA ARG A 350 104.17 126.21 -97.53
C ARG A 350 103.59 126.61 -98.89
N VAL A 351 102.51 125.96 -99.34
CA VAL A 351 101.85 126.26 -100.62
C VAL A 351 101.29 127.69 -100.66
N THR A 352 100.67 128.18 -99.58
CA THR A 352 100.14 129.56 -99.55
C THR A 352 101.21 130.65 -99.50
N ARG A 353 102.43 130.34 -99.02
CA ARG A 353 103.61 131.22 -99.16
C ARG A 353 104.13 131.22 -100.60
N GLU A 354 104.33 130.04 -101.19
CA GLU A 354 104.77 129.88 -102.59
C GLU A 354 103.83 130.61 -103.56
N ALA A 355 102.51 130.50 -103.36
CA ALA A 355 101.49 131.19 -104.17
C ALA A 355 101.49 132.72 -104.00
N ARG A 356 101.77 133.25 -102.80
CA ARG A 356 101.88 134.71 -102.56
C ARG A 356 103.10 135.30 -103.25
N GLU A 357 104.26 134.64 -103.14
CA GLU A 357 105.48 135.08 -103.82
C GLU A 357 105.35 135.04 -105.35
N ALA A 358 104.58 134.10 -105.90
CA ALA A 358 104.25 134.08 -107.33
C ALA A 358 103.35 135.27 -107.73
N ALA A 359 102.29 135.54 -106.95
CA ALA A 359 101.36 136.64 -107.21
C ALA A 359 102.04 138.02 -107.12
N ASP A 360 102.95 138.22 -106.17
CA ASP A 360 103.67 139.49 -106.02
C ASP A 360 104.76 139.70 -107.09
N ARG A 361 105.35 138.63 -107.65
CA ARG A 361 106.17 138.73 -108.89
C ARG A 361 105.32 139.22 -110.07
N GLN A 362 104.19 138.57 -110.33
CA GLN A 362 103.32 138.93 -111.47
C GLN A 362 102.72 140.35 -111.36
N ARG A 363 102.56 140.88 -110.15
CA ARG A 363 102.25 142.30 -109.89
C ARG A 363 103.43 143.23 -110.19
N ALA A 364 104.66 142.83 -109.88
CA ALA A 364 105.85 143.62 -110.20
C ALA A 364 106.08 143.69 -111.73
N ASP A 365 105.84 142.58 -112.44
CA ASP A 365 105.95 142.52 -113.91
C ASP A 365 104.93 143.46 -114.58
N THR A 366 103.65 143.35 -114.23
CA THR A 366 102.59 144.23 -114.77
C THR A 366 102.77 145.70 -114.40
N ALA A 367 103.27 146.02 -113.21
CA ALA A 367 103.61 147.40 -112.84
C ALA A 367 104.78 147.97 -113.67
N ALA A 368 105.81 147.14 -113.93
CA ALA A 368 106.94 147.53 -114.77
C ALA A 368 106.57 147.68 -116.25
N GLU A 369 105.57 146.94 -116.73
CA GLU A 369 105.03 147.05 -118.09
C GLU A 369 104.18 148.31 -118.26
N THR A 370 103.22 148.54 -117.36
CA THR A 370 102.36 149.74 -117.35
C THR A 370 103.17 151.04 -117.32
N ASP A 371 104.26 151.09 -116.54
CA ASP A 371 105.12 152.27 -116.47
C ASP A 371 106.09 152.43 -117.65
N ARG A 372 106.22 151.44 -118.53
CA ARG A 372 106.85 151.61 -119.87
C ARG A 372 105.86 152.25 -120.84
N ASP A 373 104.64 151.72 -120.93
CA ASP A 373 103.61 152.26 -121.82
C ASP A 373 103.26 153.71 -121.50
N ARG A 374 103.21 154.06 -120.21
CA ARG A 374 103.08 155.46 -119.77
C ARG A 374 104.19 156.36 -120.31
N ARG A 375 105.43 155.86 -120.44
CA ARG A 375 106.59 156.59 -121.02
C ARG A 375 106.64 156.55 -122.56
N THR A 376 105.82 155.72 -123.19
CA THR A 376 105.55 155.73 -124.63
C THR A 376 104.50 156.80 -124.93
N ALA A 377 103.36 156.76 -124.24
CA ALA A 377 102.28 157.75 -124.35
C ALA A 377 102.76 159.18 -124.04
N GLN A 378 103.56 159.38 -122.98
CA GLN A 378 104.03 160.72 -122.60
C GLN A 378 104.82 161.44 -123.71
N ARG A 379 105.59 160.70 -124.53
CA ARG A 379 106.35 161.29 -125.65
C ARG A 379 105.52 161.51 -126.91
N GLN A 380 104.41 160.77 -127.08
CA GLN A 380 103.42 161.12 -128.11
C GLN A 380 102.70 162.44 -127.78
N VAL A 381 102.55 162.78 -126.49
CA VAL A 381 102.07 164.11 -126.07
C VAL A 381 103.10 165.21 -126.39
N ASP A 382 104.40 164.99 -126.15
CA ASP A 382 105.47 165.95 -126.49
C ASP A 382 105.61 166.21 -128.01
N GLU A 383 105.18 165.25 -128.84
CA GLU A 383 105.13 165.38 -130.30
C GLU A 383 103.94 166.25 -130.75
N LEU A 384 102.76 166.00 -130.16
CA LEU A 384 101.51 166.72 -130.46
C LEU A 384 101.58 168.21 -130.09
N ASP A 385 102.23 168.56 -128.98
CA ASP A 385 102.28 169.97 -128.54
C ASP A 385 103.13 170.87 -129.45
N ARG A 386 104.02 170.32 -130.30
CA ARG A 386 104.72 171.09 -131.35
C ARG A 386 103.95 171.18 -132.66
N GLN A 387 103.10 170.21 -132.98
CA GLN A 387 102.12 170.36 -134.07
C GLN A 387 101.06 171.43 -133.74
N ARG A 388 100.85 171.73 -132.45
CA ARG A 388 99.89 172.73 -131.95
C ARG A 388 100.29 174.19 -132.26
N GLU A 389 101.58 174.49 -132.43
CA GLU A 389 102.07 175.86 -132.65
C GLU A 389 102.03 176.28 -134.12
N SER A 390 102.11 175.33 -135.07
CA SER A 390 102.16 175.64 -136.52
C SER A 390 100.81 175.97 -137.15
N ILE A 391 99.70 175.65 -136.49
CA ILE A 391 98.34 175.78 -137.05
C ILE A 391 97.78 177.21 -136.90
N THR A 392 98.14 177.93 -135.84
CA THR A 392 97.48 179.20 -135.46
C THR A 392 97.94 180.42 -136.30
N GLY A 393 98.95 180.27 -137.17
CA GLY A 393 99.58 181.39 -137.88
C GLY A 393 99.08 181.67 -139.30
N TYR A 394 98.75 180.65 -140.09
CA TYR A 394 98.53 180.80 -141.55
C TYR A 394 97.05 180.81 -141.98
N LEU A 395 96.10 180.66 -141.05
CA LEU A 395 94.67 180.55 -141.36
C LEU A 395 93.85 181.86 -141.28
N ASP A 396 94.47 183.03 -141.08
CA ASP A 396 93.77 184.33 -141.12
C ASP A 396 94.21 185.27 -142.28
N GLU A 397 95.40 185.11 -142.87
CA GLU A 397 95.77 185.88 -144.09
C GLU A 397 94.86 185.51 -145.27
N LEU A 398 94.38 184.26 -145.29
CA LEU A 398 93.39 183.79 -146.25
C LEU A 398 91.94 184.10 -145.83
N ARG A 399 91.68 185.11 -144.99
CA ARG A 399 90.32 185.64 -144.74
C ARG A 399 89.73 186.46 -145.92
N ALA A 400 90.53 186.71 -146.96
CA ALA A 400 90.08 187.29 -148.23
C ALA A 400 90.13 186.29 -149.42
N LEU A 401 90.56 185.05 -149.20
CA LEU A 401 91.15 184.18 -150.24
C LEU A 401 91.05 182.69 -149.80
N LEU A 402 89.81 182.19 -149.56
CA LEU A 402 89.37 181.52 -148.31
C LEU A 402 88.57 180.16 -148.44
N GLY A 403 88.99 179.05 -147.77
CA GLY A 403 88.09 178.03 -147.12
C GLY A 403 87.89 176.56 -147.64
N ALA A 404 87.86 175.57 -146.70
CA ALA A 404 87.30 174.15 -146.70
C ALA A 404 87.89 172.99 -147.60
N GLY A 405 87.85 171.65 -147.31
CA GLY A 405 87.56 170.78 -146.11
C GLY A 405 87.45 169.21 -146.34
N GLN A 406 87.55 168.32 -145.28
CA GLN A 406 87.14 166.85 -145.10
C GLN A 406 88.02 165.65 -145.67
N VAL A 407 88.02 164.31 -145.31
CA VAL A 407 87.47 163.35 -144.24
C VAL A 407 88.06 161.85 -144.25
N ASP A 408 88.17 161.16 -143.07
CA ASP A 408 88.12 159.71 -142.52
C ASP A 408 88.43 158.37 -143.35
N GLU A 409 88.45 157.05 -142.92
CA GLU A 409 88.16 156.20 -141.68
C GLU A 409 88.71 154.67 -141.68
N ALA A 410 88.63 153.92 -140.52
CA ALA A 410 88.44 152.44 -140.17
C ALA A 410 89.38 151.13 -140.36
N ALA A 411 89.61 150.36 -139.24
CA ALA A 411 89.55 148.85 -138.95
C ALA A 411 90.70 147.72 -138.95
N ASP A 412 90.83 146.98 -137.80
CA ASP A 412 91.10 145.51 -137.41
C ASP A 412 92.46 144.68 -137.48
N LEU A 413 92.55 143.52 -136.74
CA LEU A 413 93.42 142.26 -136.74
C LEU A 413 94.51 142.01 -135.58
N THR A 414 95.05 140.83 -135.11
CA THR A 414 94.72 139.35 -134.89
C THR A 414 95.85 138.48 -134.15
N VAL A 415 95.54 137.37 -133.40
CA VAL A 415 96.34 136.07 -133.11
C VAL A 415 97.61 136.12 -132.15
N PRO A 416 98.28 135.06 -131.50
CA PRO A 416 98.19 133.54 -131.29
C PRO A 416 98.13 133.06 -129.76
N GLU A 417 98.60 131.92 -129.12
CA GLU A 417 99.26 130.58 -129.39
C GLU A 417 98.99 129.37 -128.35
N THR A 418 99.96 128.50 -127.89
CA THR A 418 99.75 127.09 -127.32
C THR A 418 100.76 126.50 -126.23
N PRO A 419 100.86 125.16 -125.86
CA PRO A 419 100.07 124.17 -125.03
C PRO A 419 100.93 123.49 -123.85
N PRO A 420 100.97 122.17 -123.40
CA PRO A 420 100.10 120.91 -123.32
C PRO A 420 100.15 120.04 -121.96
N ALA A 421 99.64 118.75 -121.95
CA ALA A 421 99.96 117.52 -121.07
C ALA A 421 99.42 117.34 -119.59
N VAL A 422 99.51 116.23 -118.76
CA VAL A 422 99.22 114.70 -118.70
C VAL A 422 99.16 114.23 -117.16
N SER A 423 98.95 113.01 -116.56
CA SER A 423 98.61 111.55 -116.83
C SER A 423 98.32 110.67 -115.52
N ASP A 424 97.53 109.55 -115.60
CA ASP A 424 97.56 108.15 -114.96
C ASP A 424 97.75 107.81 -113.40
N SER A 425 97.44 106.64 -112.73
CA SER A 425 96.47 105.45 -112.82
C SER A 425 96.46 104.44 -111.56
N ASP A 426 95.48 103.47 -111.47
CA ASP A 426 95.38 102.08 -110.78
C ASP A 426 95.37 101.81 -109.20
N ASP A 427 95.27 100.57 -108.61
CA ASP A 427 94.12 99.57 -108.37
C ASP A 427 94.39 98.43 -107.24
N ALA A 428 93.40 97.73 -106.57
CA ALA A 428 93.55 96.54 -105.60
C ALA A 428 92.27 95.78 -104.99
N GLY A 429 92.40 94.61 -104.25
CA GLY A 429 91.31 93.60 -103.84
C GLY A 429 91.23 92.89 -102.39
N PRO A 430 90.85 91.56 -102.19
CA PRO A 430 89.79 91.03 -101.22
C PRO A 430 90.00 89.70 -100.32
N GLU A 431 88.90 88.99 -99.85
CA GLU A 431 88.70 87.58 -99.23
C GLU A 431 88.53 87.39 -97.65
N ALA A 432 87.93 86.38 -96.89
CA ALA A 432 87.16 85.06 -97.01
C ALA A 432 86.34 84.58 -95.69
N ASP A 433 85.88 83.28 -95.54
CA ASP A 433 84.81 82.63 -94.63
C ASP A 433 85.26 81.84 -93.31
N THR A 434 84.58 80.93 -92.48
CA THR A 434 83.43 79.90 -92.50
C THR A 434 82.81 79.47 -91.07
N ASP A 435 82.17 78.26 -90.81
CA ASP A 435 81.15 77.90 -89.71
C ASP A 435 80.98 76.36 -89.22
N GLU A 436 80.14 75.94 -88.20
CA GLU A 436 79.86 74.52 -87.68
C GLU A 436 78.47 74.18 -86.90
N THR A 437 78.07 72.92 -86.49
CA THR A 437 76.65 72.50 -86.00
C THR A 437 76.44 71.15 -85.13
N GLU A 438 75.21 70.75 -84.65
CA GLU A 438 74.87 69.69 -83.58
C GLU A 438 73.72 68.57 -83.79
N ALA A 439 73.67 67.49 -82.91
CA ALA A 439 72.55 66.78 -82.13
C ALA A 439 71.49 65.64 -82.57
N GLN A 440 71.25 64.62 -81.66
CA GLN A 440 70.04 63.78 -81.20
C GLN A 440 69.14 62.85 -82.12
N ALA A 441 68.17 61.92 -81.77
CA ALA A 441 67.65 60.99 -80.65
C ALA A 441 66.47 60.03 -81.23
N ASP A 442 65.64 59.09 -80.69
CA ASP A 442 65.23 58.28 -79.44
C ASP A 442 64.50 56.89 -79.85
N THR A 443 63.60 56.01 -79.27
CA THR A 443 62.46 55.87 -78.25
C THR A 443 62.13 54.39 -77.70
N THR A 444 60.85 53.87 -77.56
CA THR A 444 60.34 52.78 -76.60
C THR A 444 59.26 51.68 -77.07
N ALA A 445 58.69 50.77 -76.18
CA ALA A 445 57.73 49.60 -76.45
C ALA A 445 56.71 49.14 -75.27
N GLU A 446 55.88 48.05 -75.42
CA GLU A 446 54.60 47.64 -74.69
C GLU A 446 54.49 46.11 -74.17
N ASP A 447 53.41 45.40 -73.68
CA ASP A 447 52.27 45.48 -72.66
C ASP A 447 51.49 44.06 -72.45
N GLU A 448 50.69 43.72 -71.38
CA GLU A 448 49.89 42.41 -71.15
C GLU A 448 48.83 42.32 -69.95
N THR A 449 47.89 41.31 -69.86
CA THR A 449 46.72 41.20 -68.87
C THR A 449 46.25 39.76 -68.34
N SER A 450 45.00 39.51 -67.79
CA SER A 450 44.60 38.27 -67.01
C SER A 450 43.07 37.90 -66.80
N SER A 451 42.76 36.68 -66.22
CA SER A 451 41.47 36.09 -65.63
C SER A 451 40.68 35.02 -66.47
N SER A 452 39.81 34.06 -65.98
CA SER A 452 39.53 33.37 -64.67
C SER A 452 38.48 32.18 -64.74
N GLU A 453 38.27 31.40 -63.64
CA GLU A 453 37.05 30.61 -63.17
C GLU A 453 36.71 29.12 -63.56
N ASP A 454 35.68 28.49 -62.92
CA ASP A 454 35.67 27.08 -62.35
C ASP A 454 34.28 26.33 -62.18
N THR A 455 34.29 25.04 -61.71
CA THR A 455 33.30 24.14 -60.98
C THR A 455 32.58 22.89 -61.58
N ALA A 456 32.45 21.83 -60.74
CA ALA A 456 31.46 20.69 -60.62
C ALA A 456 31.86 19.21 -60.97
N VAL A 457 31.47 18.20 -60.13
CA VAL A 457 31.86 16.73 -60.17
C VAL A 457 30.73 15.76 -59.68
N LEU A 458 30.94 14.41 -59.68
CA LEU A 458 29.99 13.28 -59.92
C LEU A 458 29.69 12.26 -58.76
N GLU A 459 29.23 11.03 -59.10
CA GLU A 459 28.42 10.04 -58.34
C GLU A 459 29.13 8.87 -57.57
N ALA A 460 28.46 8.39 -56.50
CA ALA A 460 28.07 7.02 -56.07
C ALA A 460 28.92 5.69 -56.22
N VAL A 461 28.48 4.70 -55.40
CA VAL A 461 28.59 3.19 -55.47
C VAL A 461 29.67 2.47 -54.60
N GLY A 462 29.24 1.42 -53.88
CA GLY A 462 30.07 0.40 -53.18
C GLY A 462 29.21 -0.57 -52.31
N GLU A 463 29.52 -1.88 -52.29
CA GLU A 463 28.66 -2.96 -51.75
C GLU A 463 29.48 -4.20 -51.27
N ALA A 464 29.08 -4.87 -50.16
CA ALA A 464 29.19 -6.34 -49.87
C ALA A 464 29.01 -6.71 -48.36
N GLY A 465 28.51 -7.94 -48.07
CA GLY A 465 28.47 -8.63 -46.75
C GLY A 465 29.37 -9.89 -46.73
N PRO A 466 29.09 -11.00 -45.98
CA PRO A 466 27.84 -11.37 -45.27
C PRO A 466 28.07 -12.07 -43.86
N ASP A 467 27.22 -13.07 -43.53
CA ASP A 467 27.23 -14.06 -42.41
C ASP A 467 26.69 -13.63 -41.02
N ALA A 468 25.88 -14.42 -40.28
CA ALA A 468 25.10 -15.65 -40.60
C ALA A 468 23.96 -15.96 -39.58
N ASP A 469 22.92 -16.68 -40.07
CA ASP A 469 21.90 -17.56 -39.44
C ASP A 469 20.89 -17.13 -38.34
N GLU A 470 19.65 -17.61 -38.54
CA GLU A 470 18.48 -17.64 -37.62
C GLU A 470 18.18 -19.09 -37.14
N PRO A 471 16.92 -19.55 -36.93
CA PRO A 471 16.10 -19.42 -35.72
C PRO A 471 15.77 -20.76 -35.02
N GLY A 472 15.06 -20.71 -33.88
CA GLY A 472 14.51 -21.89 -33.19
C GLY A 472 13.31 -21.55 -32.28
N ALA A 473 12.43 -22.53 -32.04
CA ALA A 473 11.16 -22.34 -31.34
C ALA A 473 10.76 -23.54 -30.44
N GLU A 474 9.54 -23.48 -29.91
CA GLU A 474 8.79 -24.50 -29.14
C GLU A 474 8.99 -24.57 -27.61
N ALA A 475 8.07 -25.29 -26.96
CA ALA A 475 7.63 -25.09 -25.58
C ALA A 475 7.85 -26.32 -24.68
N ALA A 476 7.88 -26.08 -23.36
CA ALA A 476 7.54 -27.06 -22.33
C ALA A 476 7.19 -26.32 -21.01
N ALA A 477 6.63 -27.03 -20.02
CA ALA A 477 6.25 -26.48 -18.71
C ALA A 477 6.80 -27.33 -17.56
N ASP A 478 7.11 -26.67 -16.44
CA ASP A 478 6.88 -27.10 -15.04
C ASP A 478 7.16 -25.86 -14.15
N ALA A 479 6.22 -25.29 -13.40
CA ALA A 479 5.57 -25.79 -12.17
C ALA A 479 6.50 -25.79 -10.94
N THR A 480 6.19 -24.93 -9.97
CA THR A 480 6.53 -25.14 -8.54
C THR A 480 5.72 -24.17 -7.68
N GLY A 481 5.04 -24.71 -6.66
CA GLY A 481 4.17 -23.97 -5.74
C GLY A 481 2.67 -24.31 -5.93
N GLY A 482 1.91 -24.61 -4.88
CA GLY A 482 2.34 -24.85 -3.50
C GLY A 482 1.24 -24.65 -2.47
N GLU A 483 0.53 -25.70 -2.09
CA GLU A 483 -0.46 -25.69 -1.01
C GLU A 483 -0.49 -27.04 -0.29
N GLU A 484 -0.37 -27.02 1.04
CA GLU A 484 -0.56 -28.16 1.94
C GLU A 484 -1.98 -28.08 2.54
N PRO A 485 -2.75 -29.19 2.59
CA PRO A 485 -3.93 -29.30 3.44
C PRO A 485 -3.57 -29.92 4.79
N ASP A 486 -4.03 -29.27 5.87
CA ASP A 486 -3.81 -29.64 7.27
C ASP A 486 -4.57 -30.92 7.70
N THR A 487 -4.14 -31.56 8.79
CA THR A 487 -4.74 -32.79 9.35
C THR A 487 -4.94 -32.73 10.87
N PRO A 488 -6.19 -32.89 11.34
CA PRO A 488 -6.49 -33.33 12.70
C PRO A 488 -6.96 -34.80 12.75
N VAL A 489 -6.91 -35.41 13.94
CA VAL A 489 -7.08 -36.86 14.18
C VAL A 489 -8.09 -37.12 15.30
N GLU A 490 -8.85 -38.22 15.18
CA GLU A 490 -9.74 -38.85 16.19
C GLU A 490 -11.03 -38.09 16.64
N PRO A 491 -12.05 -38.78 17.22
CA PRO A 491 -12.47 -40.17 16.98
C PRO A 491 -14.01 -40.41 16.89
N ALA A 492 -14.38 -41.58 16.35
CA ALA A 492 -15.54 -42.44 16.67
C ALA A 492 -17.01 -41.92 16.61
N GLU A 493 -17.82 -42.56 15.75
CA GLU A 493 -19.22 -42.94 16.04
C GLU A 493 -19.66 -44.17 15.19
N GLU A 494 -20.79 -44.82 15.52
CA GLU A 494 -21.29 -46.07 14.87
C GLU A 494 -21.75 -45.85 13.41
N PRO A 495 -21.88 -46.93 12.60
CA PRO A 495 -23.25 -47.31 12.25
C PRO A 495 -23.54 -48.83 12.29
N ARG A 496 -24.82 -49.18 12.50
CA ARG A 496 -25.33 -50.57 12.54
C ARG A 496 -26.14 -50.96 11.30
N SER A 497 -25.56 -51.81 10.44
CA SER A 497 -26.26 -52.70 9.48
C SER A 497 -25.20 -53.44 8.65
N GLY A 498 -25.32 -54.70 8.27
CA GLY A 498 -26.39 -55.69 8.46
C GLY A 498 -26.15 -56.88 7.50
N ASP A 499 -26.74 -58.05 7.81
CA ASP A 499 -26.62 -59.34 7.09
C ASP A 499 -25.21 -59.99 7.01
N GLY A 500 -25.18 -61.33 6.92
CA GLY A 500 -23.96 -62.14 6.76
C GLY A 500 -23.94 -63.41 7.61
N ASP A 501 -24.46 -64.51 7.09
CA ASP A 501 -24.45 -65.84 7.73
C ASP A 501 -23.03 -66.36 8.04
N THR A 502 -22.83 -67.11 9.13
CA THR A 502 -22.64 -68.59 9.06
C THR A 502 -22.44 -69.28 10.42
N GLU A 503 -22.69 -70.60 10.39
CA GLU A 503 -22.13 -71.68 11.22
C GLU A 503 -22.31 -71.70 12.75
N VAL A 504 -23.27 -72.54 13.15
CA VAL A 504 -23.30 -73.26 14.43
C VAL A 504 -22.06 -74.15 14.56
N MET A 505 -21.33 -74.02 15.66
CA MET A 505 -20.44 -75.07 16.19
C MET A 505 -20.59 -75.16 17.72
N ASP A 506 -20.64 -76.40 18.20
CA ASP A 506 -20.89 -76.75 19.61
C ASP A 506 -19.57 -76.97 20.36
N ALA A 507 -19.45 -76.41 21.57
CA ALA A 507 -18.23 -76.44 22.36
C ALA A 507 -18.51 -76.27 23.87
N VAL A 508 -19.14 -77.29 24.47
CA VAL A 508 -19.18 -77.44 25.93
C VAL A 508 -17.76 -77.55 26.49
N VAL A 509 -17.41 -76.70 27.46
CA VAL A 509 -16.26 -76.89 28.37
C VAL A 509 -16.74 -76.61 29.79
N ASP A 510 -16.44 -77.54 30.70
CA ASP A 510 -17.02 -77.60 32.03
C ASP A 510 -16.46 -76.60 33.05
N ASN A 511 -17.24 -76.45 34.12
CA ASN A 511 -16.92 -75.73 35.36
C ASN A 511 -16.01 -76.57 36.29
N GLU A 512 -15.54 -75.95 37.39
CA GLU A 512 -14.82 -76.55 38.53
C GLU A 512 -13.41 -77.10 38.24
N HIS A 513 -12.35 -76.52 38.79
CA HIS A 513 -12.04 -76.76 40.20
C HIS A 513 -11.23 -75.64 40.87
N ALA A 514 -11.16 -75.65 42.21
CA ALA A 514 -10.60 -74.58 43.02
C ALA A 514 -9.52 -75.06 44.03
N VAL A 515 -8.81 -74.09 44.62
CA VAL A 515 -7.97 -74.20 45.84
C VAL A 515 -6.67 -75.01 45.70
N SER A 516 -5.51 -74.35 45.94
CA SER A 516 -4.68 -74.58 47.15
C SER A 516 -3.25 -73.98 47.07
N LYS A 517 -2.89 -73.17 48.08
CA LYS A 517 -1.54 -72.98 48.70
C LYS A 517 -0.36 -72.41 47.87
N GLN A 518 0.40 -71.44 48.43
CA GLN A 518 1.63 -71.58 49.24
C GLN A 518 2.73 -72.42 48.54
N ASP A 519 3.98 -71.96 48.42
CA ASP A 519 4.68 -70.90 49.16
C ASP A 519 5.02 -69.62 48.37
#